data_AF-A0A1A0KWJ7-F1
#
_entry.id   AF-A0A1A0KWJ7-F1
#
_cell.length_a   1.000
_cell.length_b   1.000
_cell.length_c   1.000
_cell.angle_alpha   90.00
_cell.angle_beta   90.00
_cell.angle_gamma   90.00
#
_symmetry.space_group_name_H-M   'P 1'
#
loop_
_entity.id
_entity.type
_entity.pdbx_description
1 polymer ?
#
loop_
_entity_poly.entity_id
_entity_poly.type
_entity_poly.pdbx_seq_one_letter_code
_entity_poly.pdbx_strand_id
1 'polypeptide(L)'
;MRSQREQYVEVIDELAHVGETPTATELKPLCEHTARLDDRLAEVTDRGERHELDKLSRQANTLLRRAYARGNFALDVADAARAREIHDALYPNHLSPHRTPANDRPERSGPINAFALAARREREELERPGPWDGFDR
;
A
#
# COMPACT_ATOMS: atom_id res chain seq x y z
N MET A 1 0.91 18.15 -25.79
CA MET A 1 1.42 17.33 -24.66
C MET A 1 1.15 18.11 -23.38
N ARG A 2 0.65 17.46 -22.33
CA ARG A 2 0.41 18.11 -21.03
C ARG A 2 1.74 18.39 -20.32
N SER A 3 1.81 19.45 -19.53
CA SER A 3 3.01 19.74 -18.72
C SER A 3 3.18 18.70 -17.61
N GLN A 4 4.40 18.54 -17.09
CA GLN A 4 4.67 17.63 -15.96
C GLN A 4 3.92 18.09 -14.69
N ARG A 5 3.78 19.40 -14.51
CA ARG A 5 2.98 20.01 -13.44
C ARG A 5 1.52 19.57 -13.50
N GLU A 6 0.90 19.68 -14.68
CA GLU A 6 -0.50 19.25 -14.89
C GLU A 6 -0.68 17.76 -14.61
N GLN A 7 0.28 16.93 -15.01
CA GLN A 7 0.25 15.49 -14.74
C GLN A 7 0.32 15.17 -13.24
N TYR A 8 1.15 15.87 -12.47
CA TYR A 8 1.15 15.70 -11.01
C TYR A 8 -0.16 16.15 -10.37
N VAL A 9 -0.75 17.26 -10.83
CA VAL A 9 -2.04 17.75 -10.31
C VAL A 9 -3.15 16.74 -10.57
N GLU A 10 -3.21 16.16 -11.77
CA GLU A 10 -4.15 15.10 -12.12
C GLU A 10 -4.01 13.87 -11.21
N VAL A 11 -2.77 13.40 -10.98
CA VAL A 11 -2.52 12.28 -10.06
C VAL A 11 -2.95 12.62 -8.63
N ILE A 12 -2.69 13.84 -8.16
CA ILE A 12 -3.13 14.30 -6.84
C ILE A 12 -4.65 14.29 -6.73
N ASP A 13 -5.34 14.79 -7.76
CA ASP A 13 -6.79 14.84 -7.79
C ASP A 13 -7.37 13.42 -7.83
N GLU A 14 -6.84 12.53 -8.66
CA GLU A 14 -7.24 11.12 -8.69
C GLU A 14 -7.06 10.46 -7.31
N LEU A 15 -5.89 10.66 -6.67
CA LEU A 15 -5.61 10.12 -5.34
C LEU A 15 -6.51 10.70 -4.23
N ALA A 16 -6.96 11.94 -4.37
CA ALA A 16 -7.88 12.56 -3.43
C ALA A 16 -9.29 11.94 -3.50
N HIS A 17 -9.67 11.42 -4.67
CA HIS A 17 -10.96 10.77 -4.89
C HIS A 17 -10.91 9.25 -4.67
N VAL A 18 -9.73 8.68 -4.40
CA VAL A 18 -9.61 7.28 -3.99
C VAL A 18 -10.33 7.07 -2.65
N GLY A 19 -11.34 6.20 -2.68
CA GLY A 19 -12.25 5.89 -1.58
C GLY A 19 -11.57 5.31 -0.32
N GLU A 20 -12.38 4.95 0.67
CA GLU A 20 -11.89 4.50 1.98
C GLU A 20 -11.24 3.12 1.97
N THR A 21 -11.60 2.25 1.01
CA THR A 21 -11.09 0.88 0.90
C THR A 21 -10.44 0.64 -0.46
N PRO A 22 -9.32 1.32 -0.77
CA PRO A 22 -8.70 1.20 -2.08
C PRO A 22 -8.02 -0.14 -2.28
N THR A 23 -8.18 -0.69 -3.47
CA THR A 23 -7.56 -1.95 -3.87
C THR A 23 -6.18 -1.72 -4.49
N ALA A 24 -5.33 -2.76 -4.46
CA ALA A 24 -4.02 -2.72 -5.12
C ALA A 24 -4.15 -2.44 -6.64
N THR A 25 -5.19 -2.93 -7.28
CA THR A 25 -5.44 -2.73 -8.72
C THR A 25 -5.75 -1.26 -9.04
N GLU A 26 -6.45 -0.54 -8.16
CA GLU A 26 -6.73 0.89 -8.32
C GLU A 26 -5.50 1.76 -8.06
N LEU A 27 -4.66 1.38 -7.09
CA LEU A 27 -3.48 2.17 -6.70
C LEU A 27 -2.26 1.93 -7.60
N LYS A 28 -2.14 0.75 -8.20
CA LYS A 28 -1.02 0.39 -9.09
C LYS A 28 -0.79 1.39 -10.23
N PRO A 29 -1.79 1.76 -11.07
CA PRO A 29 -1.57 2.72 -12.16
C PRO A 29 -1.15 4.10 -11.65
N LEU A 30 -1.69 4.56 -10.51
CA LEU A 30 -1.32 5.82 -9.88
C LEU A 30 0.13 5.81 -9.39
N CYS A 31 0.57 4.69 -8.81
CA CYS A 31 1.95 4.49 -8.42
C CYS A 31 2.91 4.51 -9.61
N GLU A 32 2.61 3.77 -10.67
CA GLU A 32 3.43 3.72 -11.88
C GLU A 32 3.50 5.11 -12.55
N HIS A 33 2.38 5.83 -12.59
CA HIS A 33 2.34 7.19 -13.13
C HIS A 33 3.20 8.14 -12.30
N THR A 34 3.05 8.13 -10.97
CA THR A 34 3.86 8.98 -10.07
C THR A 34 5.35 8.67 -10.20
N ALA A 35 5.73 7.39 -10.28
CA ALA A 35 7.13 6.99 -10.46
C ALA A 35 7.72 7.54 -11.77
N ARG A 36 6.98 7.44 -12.88
CA ARG A 36 7.43 8.02 -14.16
C ARG A 36 7.58 9.53 -14.12
N LEU A 37 6.74 10.23 -13.35
CA LEU A 37 6.87 11.68 -13.17
C LEU A 37 8.07 12.01 -12.29
N ASP A 38 8.34 11.23 -11.24
CA ASP A 38 9.50 11.40 -10.37
C ASP A 38 10.82 11.12 -11.11
N ASP A 39 10.84 10.15 -12.03
CA ASP A 39 12.00 9.90 -12.90
C ASP A 39 12.28 11.11 -13.80
N ARG A 40 11.24 11.69 -14.44
CA ARG A 40 11.37 12.91 -15.26
C ARG A 40 11.79 14.13 -14.44
N LEU A 41 11.34 14.22 -13.18
CA LEU A 41 11.74 15.30 -12.27
C LEU A 41 13.26 15.31 -12.04
N ALA A 42 13.90 14.14 -12.04
CA ALA A 42 15.36 14.04 -11.89
C ALA A 42 16.12 14.67 -13.06
N GLU A 43 15.49 14.77 -14.24
CA GLU A 43 16.07 15.35 -15.46
C GLU A 43 15.90 16.88 -15.54
N VAL A 44 15.07 17.48 -14.67
CA VAL A 44 14.82 18.93 -14.66
C VAL A 44 16.02 19.69 -14.09
N THR A 45 16.61 20.56 -14.91
CA THR A 45 17.80 21.35 -14.56
C THR A 45 17.47 22.72 -13.97
N ASP A 46 16.33 23.31 -14.33
CA ASP A 46 15.89 24.58 -13.75
C ASP A 46 15.52 24.40 -12.28
N ARG A 47 16.16 25.19 -11.40
CA ARG A 47 16.00 25.04 -9.95
C ARG A 47 14.62 25.46 -9.46
N GLY A 48 14.03 26.48 -10.08
CA GLY A 48 12.72 27.00 -9.69
C GLY A 48 11.61 26.00 -10.04
N GLU A 49 11.61 25.54 -11.28
CA GLU A 49 10.71 24.51 -11.78
C GLU A 49 10.86 23.21 -11.00
N ARG A 50 12.10 22.74 -10.79
CA ARG A 50 12.37 21.53 -10.01
C ARG A 50 11.82 21.65 -8.58
N HIS A 51 11.93 22.81 -7.95
CA HIS A 51 11.41 23.02 -6.60
C HIS A 51 9.88 22.93 -6.54
N GLU A 52 9.19 23.49 -7.53
CA GLU A 52 7.72 23.42 -7.60
C GLU A 52 7.24 21.99 -7.90
N LEU A 53 7.91 21.28 -8.79
CA LEU A 53 7.60 19.88 -9.07
C LEU A 53 7.93 18.94 -7.89
N ASP A 54 8.99 19.20 -7.13
CA ASP A 54 9.33 18.46 -5.90
C ASP A 54 8.23 18.59 -4.83
N LYS A 55 7.60 19.77 -4.70
CA LYS A 55 6.43 19.94 -3.81
C LYS A 55 5.26 19.04 -4.23
N LEU A 56 4.95 19.04 -5.52
CA LEU A 56 3.86 18.23 -6.07
C LEU A 56 4.14 16.74 -5.95
N SER A 57 5.36 16.30 -6.25
CA SER A 57 5.82 14.92 -6.03
C SER A 57 5.63 14.49 -4.57
N ARG A 58 6.05 15.31 -3.60
CA ARG A 58 5.86 15.01 -2.17
C ARG A 58 4.40 14.91 -1.77
N GLN A 59 3.54 15.76 -2.32
CA GLN A 59 2.11 15.72 -2.07
C GLN A 59 1.48 14.44 -2.63
N ALA A 60 1.75 14.09 -3.89
CA ALA A 60 1.28 12.86 -4.53
C ALA A 60 1.74 11.62 -3.74
N ASN A 61 3.03 11.54 -3.40
CA ASN A 61 3.60 10.45 -2.62
C ASN A 61 3.00 10.34 -1.20
N THR A 62 2.65 11.47 -0.57
CA THR A 62 1.96 11.47 0.73
C THR A 62 0.55 10.90 0.63
N LEU A 63 -0.20 11.28 -0.41
CA LEU A 63 -1.55 10.77 -0.65
C LEU A 63 -1.54 9.27 -0.98
N LEU A 64 -0.60 8.82 -1.81
CA LEU A 64 -0.38 7.40 -2.09
C LEU A 64 -0.16 6.59 -0.81
N ARG A 65 0.75 7.03 0.06
CA ARG A 65 1.03 6.36 1.35
C ARG A 65 -0.22 6.25 2.22
N ARG A 66 -1.05 7.30 2.26
CA ARG A 66 -2.31 7.29 3.01
C ARG A 66 -3.34 6.34 2.39
N ALA A 67 -3.44 6.32 1.07
CA ALA A 67 -4.33 5.38 0.37
C ALA A 67 -3.92 3.93 0.65
N TYR A 68 -2.62 3.63 0.64
CA TYR A 68 -2.13 2.30 1.00
C TYR A 68 -2.42 1.90 2.44
N ALA A 69 -2.19 2.81 3.40
CA ALA A 69 -2.51 2.54 4.80
C ALA A 69 -4.01 2.22 5.00
N ARG A 70 -4.89 2.93 4.28
CA ARG A 70 -6.34 2.66 4.29
C ARG A 70 -6.68 1.28 3.69
N GLY A 71 -6.09 0.94 2.54
CA GLY A 71 -6.31 -0.37 1.91
C GLY A 71 -5.86 -1.54 2.80
N ASN A 72 -4.67 -1.43 3.40
CA ASN A 72 -4.17 -2.46 4.32
C ASN A 72 -5.05 -2.61 5.56
N PHE A 73 -5.49 -1.49 6.15
CA PHE A 73 -6.40 -1.53 7.28
C PHE A 73 -7.73 -2.24 6.94
N ALA A 74 -8.27 -2.03 5.73
CA ALA A 74 -9.48 -2.71 5.29
C ALA A 74 -9.26 -4.24 5.18
N LEU A 75 -8.09 -4.68 4.71
CA LEU A 75 -7.73 -6.10 4.66
C LEU A 75 -7.60 -6.68 6.07
N ASP A 76 -6.89 -6.00 6.98
CA ASP A 76 -6.73 -6.44 8.38
C ASP A 76 -8.09 -6.60 9.09
N VAL A 77 -9.01 -5.68 8.83
CA VAL A 77 -10.39 -5.75 9.36
C VAL A 77 -11.13 -6.96 8.79
N ALA A 78 -11.02 -7.21 7.48
CA ALA A 78 -11.65 -8.36 6.83
C ALA A 78 -11.09 -9.70 7.34
N ASP A 79 -9.77 -9.80 7.50
CA ASP A 79 -9.12 -11.00 8.06
C ASP A 79 -9.52 -11.23 9.52
N ALA A 80 -9.59 -10.15 10.32
CA ALA A 80 -10.06 -10.23 11.69
C ALA A 80 -11.55 -10.64 11.78
N ALA A 81 -12.38 -10.26 10.81
CA ALA A 81 -13.77 -10.71 10.74
C ALA A 81 -13.83 -12.21 10.38
N ARG A 82 -13.10 -12.63 9.34
CA ARG A 82 -13.03 -14.03 8.92
C ARG A 82 -12.49 -14.96 10.02
N ALA A 83 -11.47 -14.52 10.75
CA ALA A 83 -10.93 -15.27 11.88
C ALA A 83 -11.96 -15.46 13.00
N ARG A 84 -12.83 -14.47 13.23
CA ARG A 84 -13.95 -14.58 14.19
C ARG A 84 -15.00 -15.57 13.72
N GLU A 85 -15.40 -15.52 12.45
CA GLU A 85 -16.34 -16.49 11.89
C GLU A 85 -15.84 -17.94 12.03
N ILE A 86 -14.56 -18.17 11.73
CA ILE A 86 -13.94 -19.49 11.90
C ILE A 86 -13.89 -19.89 13.37
N HIS A 87 -13.52 -18.98 14.28
CA HIS A 87 -13.49 -19.24 15.70
C HIS A 87 -14.88 -19.62 16.24
N ASP A 88 -15.91 -18.87 15.89
CA ASP A 88 -17.27 -19.10 16.40
C ASP A 88 -17.85 -20.41 15.87
N ALA A 89 -17.48 -20.81 14.66
CA ALA A 89 -17.83 -22.12 14.11
C ALA A 89 -17.12 -23.28 14.82
N LEU A 90 -15.84 -23.11 15.18
CA LEU A 90 -15.04 -24.16 15.84
C LEU A 90 -15.26 -24.24 17.36
N TYR A 91 -15.61 -23.11 17.99
CA TYR A 91 -15.72 -22.95 19.43
C TYR A 91 -17.00 -22.20 19.83
N PRO A 92 -18.20 -22.76 19.57
CA PRO A 92 -19.48 -22.06 19.72
C PRO A 92 -19.83 -21.63 21.15
N ASN A 93 -19.16 -22.21 22.16
CA ASN A 93 -19.34 -21.85 23.57
C ASN A 93 -18.25 -20.91 24.11
N HIS A 94 -17.30 -20.48 23.26
CA HIS A 94 -16.24 -19.55 23.64
C HIS A 94 -16.47 -18.19 22.98
N LEU A 95 -16.25 -17.11 23.73
CA LEU A 95 -16.31 -15.76 23.19
C LEU A 95 -15.22 -15.55 22.14
N SER A 96 -15.56 -14.91 21.03
CA SER A 96 -14.61 -14.65 19.96
C SER A 96 -13.49 -13.71 20.44
N PRO A 97 -12.24 -13.97 20.04
CA PRO A 97 -11.14 -13.08 20.40
C PRO A 97 -11.31 -11.71 19.73
N HIS A 98 -11.39 -10.65 20.55
CA HIS A 98 -11.33 -9.27 20.10
C HIS A 98 -9.88 -8.86 19.84
N ARG A 99 -9.35 -9.16 18.64
CA ARG A 99 -8.15 -8.51 18.14
C ARG A 99 -8.52 -7.13 17.59
N THR A 100 -8.08 -6.08 18.26
CA THR A 100 -8.10 -4.74 17.67
C THR A 100 -7.10 -4.72 16.52
N PRO A 101 -7.48 -4.33 15.29
CA PRO A 101 -6.50 -4.12 14.23
C PRO A 101 -5.51 -3.08 14.75
N ALA A 102 -4.24 -3.47 14.87
CA ALA A 102 -3.19 -2.56 15.33
C ALA A 102 -3.15 -1.39 14.36
N ASN A 103 -3.35 -0.18 14.88
CA ASN A 103 -3.21 1.05 14.13
C ASN A 103 -1.69 1.33 13.97
N ASP A 104 -0.98 0.39 13.35
CA ASP A 104 0.44 0.52 13.01
C ASP A 104 0.51 1.55 11.89
N ARG A 105 0.56 2.83 12.30
CA ARG A 105 0.98 3.91 11.41
C ARG A 105 2.34 3.48 10.86
N PRO A 106 2.50 3.31 9.53
CA PRO A 106 3.81 3.01 8.99
C PRO A 106 4.73 4.16 9.40
N GLU A 107 5.73 3.82 10.21
CA GLU A 107 6.68 4.78 10.73
C GLU A 107 7.30 5.58 9.58
N ARG A 108 7.56 6.85 9.88
CA ARG A 108 7.93 7.93 8.96
C ARG A 108 9.27 7.75 8.21
N SER A 109 9.86 6.56 8.14
CA SER A 109 11.20 6.34 7.59
C SER A 109 11.26 5.17 6.61
N GLY A 110 11.47 5.49 5.33
CA GLY A 110 11.82 4.52 4.29
C GLY A 110 11.33 4.92 2.90
N PRO A 111 12.15 4.76 1.84
CA PRO A 111 11.73 5.03 0.47
C PRO A 111 10.64 4.02 0.03
N ILE A 112 10.00 4.31 -1.09
CA ILE A 112 8.78 3.74 -1.70
C ILE A 112 8.83 2.21 -1.98
N ASN A 113 9.76 1.46 -1.38
CA ASN A 113 9.93 0.01 -1.53
C ASN A 113 9.02 -0.85 -0.63
N ALA A 114 7.97 -0.29 -0.02
CA ALA A 114 6.99 -1.10 0.70
C ALA A 114 6.28 -2.12 -0.22
N PHE A 115 6.07 -1.76 -1.50
CA PHE A 115 5.58 -2.70 -2.52
C PHE A 115 6.61 -3.75 -2.91
N ALA A 116 7.89 -3.36 -3.04
CA ALA A 116 8.96 -4.31 -3.32
C ALA A 116 9.16 -5.30 -2.15
N LEU A 117 8.97 -4.86 -0.91
CA LEU A 117 9.01 -5.73 0.27
C LEU A 117 7.74 -6.59 0.44
N ALA A 118 6.55 -6.04 0.20
CA ALA A 118 5.29 -6.78 0.29
C ALA A 118 5.19 -7.84 -0.81
N ALA A 119 5.50 -7.49 -2.06
CA ALA A 119 5.55 -8.45 -3.18
C ALA A 119 6.65 -9.50 -3.01
N ARG A 120 7.76 -9.14 -2.35
CA ARG A 120 8.80 -10.12 -1.99
C ARG A 120 8.31 -11.07 -0.89
N ARG A 121 7.62 -10.57 0.15
CA ARG A 121 7.02 -11.41 1.21
C ARG A 121 5.98 -12.37 0.67
N GLU A 122 5.11 -11.92 -0.22
CA GLU A 122 4.09 -12.74 -0.86
C GLU A 122 4.72 -13.86 -1.72
N ARG A 123 5.83 -13.55 -2.43
CA ARG A 123 6.65 -14.57 -3.11
C ARG A 123 7.36 -15.53 -2.15
N GLU A 124 7.94 -15.02 -1.06
CA GLU A 124 8.68 -15.81 -0.06
C GLU A 124 7.74 -16.74 0.74
N GLU A 125 6.46 -16.37 0.91
CA GLU A 125 5.42 -17.23 1.47
C GLU A 125 4.95 -18.30 0.49
N LEU A 126 4.89 -18.00 -0.81
CA LEU A 126 4.60 -18.98 -1.87
C LEU A 126 5.77 -19.95 -2.14
N GLU A 127 7.01 -19.50 -1.95
CA GLU A 127 8.23 -20.30 -2.12
C GLU A 127 8.68 -21.00 -0.84
N ARG A 128 8.00 -20.77 0.30
CA ARG A 128 8.30 -21.46 1.55
C ARG A 128 7.98 -22.94 1.34
N PRO A 129 8.98 -23.86 1.34
CA PRO A 129 8.65 -25.27 1.36
C PRO A 129 7.78 -25.51 2.59
N GLY A 130 6.61 -26.09 2.38
CA GLY A 130 5.71 -26.48 3.46
C GLY A 130 6.48 -27.27 4.52
N PRO A 131 6.00 -27.27 5.79
CA PRO A 131 6.70 -27.97 6.85
C PRO A 131 6.98 -29.40 6.40
N TRP A 132 8.26 -29.75 6.37
CA TRP A 132 8.71 -31.12 6.17
C TRP A 132 8.06 -31.97 7.26
N ASP A 133 6.98 -32.67 6.92
CA ASP A 133 6.43 -33.77 7.71
C ASP A 133 7.36 -34.97 7.57
N GLY A 134 8.54 -34.84 8.18
CA GLY A 134 9.37 -35.99 8.47
C GLY A 134 8.83 -36.67 9.72
N PHE A 135 7.95 -37.66 9.55
CA PHE A 135 7.89 -38.92 10.32
C PHE A 135 6.74 -39.81 9.82
N ASP A 136 7.06 -40.89 9.10
CA ASP A 136 6.64 -42.28 9.44
C ASP A 136 7.03 -43.30 8.36
N ARG A 137 8.10 -44.07 8.64
CA ARG A 137 8.20 -45.56 8.70
C ARG A 137 9.60 -46.08 8.41
#